data_AF-A0A7X8X9P5-F1
#
_entry.id   AF-A0A7X8X9P5-F1
#
_cell.length_a   1.000
_cell.length_b   1.000
_cell.length_c   1.000
_cell.angle_alpha   90.00
_cell.angle_beta   90.00
_cell.angle_gamma   90.00
#
_symmetry.space_group_name_H-M   'P 1'
#
loop_
_entity.id
_entity.type
_entity.pdbx_description
1 polymer ?
#
loop_
_entity_poly.entity_id
_entity_poly.type
_entity_poly.pdbx_seq_one_letter_code
_entity_poly.pdbx_strand_id
1 'polypeptide(L)' 'MHYKYPQIDLKKTGENIKRLRKLKNLSVSDLQSYFGFESPQAIYKWQWGESLPTVDNLVVLAMLFEVKIEDILVITNI' A
#
# COMPACT_ATOMS: atom_id res chain seq x y z
N MET A 1 -29.53 -15.74 -2.38
CA MET A 1 -28.06 -15.75 -2.47
C MET A 1 -27.55 -14.53 -1.72
N HIS A 2 -26.71 -14.70 -0.70
CA HIS A 2 -26.05 -13.56 -0.04
C HIS A 2 -24.80 -13.22 -0.84
N TYR A 3 -24.88 -12.20 -1.69
CA TYR A 3 -23.71 -11.62 -2.32
C TYR A 3 -22.85 -10.98 -1.24
N LYS A 4 -21.64 -11.51 -1.00
CA LYS A 4 -20.67 -10.88 -0.10
C LYS A 4 -19.92 -9.82 -0.91
N TYR A 5 -20.12 -8.56 -0.55
CA TYR A 5 -19.40 -7.47 -1.19
C TYR A 5 -17.91 -7.58 -0.83
N PRO A 6 -17.00 -7.59 -1.83
CA PRO A 6 -15.57 -7.70 -1.57
C PRO A 6 -15.08 -6.47 -0.81
N GLN A 7 -14.26 -6.68 0.21
CA GLN A 7 -13.72 -5.60 1.03
C GLN A 7 -12.20 -5.65 1.07
N ILE A 8 -11.57 -4.48 1.04
CA ILE A 8 -10.12 -4.37 1.21
C ILE A 8 -9.79 -4.63 2.69
N ASP A 9 -8.88 -5.57 2.93
CA ASP A 9 -8.28 -5.80 4.24
C ASP A 9 -7.13 -4.80 4.43
N LEU A 10 -7.38 -3.76 5.22
CA LEU A 10 -6.42 -2.70 5.49
C LEU A 10 -5.12 -3.24 6.08
N LYS A 11 -5.23 -4.21 7.00
CA LYS A 11 -4.07 -4.72 7.74
C LYS A 11 -3.17 -5.52 6.80
N LYS A 12 -3.76 -6.46 6.06
CA LYS A 12 -3.02 -7.26 5.08
C LYS A 12 -2.48 -6.43 3.92
N THR A 13 -3.24 -5.42 3.47
CA THR A 13 -2.76 -4.46 2.46
C THR A 13 -1.54 -3.69 2.96
N GLY A 14 -1.57 -3.20 4.21
CA GLY A 14 -0.42 -2.51 4.81
C GLY A 14 0.82 -3.40 4.96
N GLU A 15 0.63 -4.65 5.40
CA GLU A 15 1.68 -5.65 5.46
C GLU A 15 2.28 -5.94 4.08
N ASN A 16 1.43 -6.01 3.04
CA ASN A 16 1.85 -6.22 1.67
C ASN A 16 2.63 -5.02 1.11
N ILE A 17 2.22 -3.78 1.38
CA ILE A 17 2.99 -2.56 1.04
C ILE A 17 4.39 -2.63 1.67
N LYS A 18 4.49 -3.00 2.96
CA LYS A 18 5.77 -3.14 3.65
C LYS A 18 6.64 -4.23 3.02
N ARG A 19 6.04 -5.35 2.64
CA ARG A 19 6.73 -6.47 1.97
C ARG A 19 7.27 -6.04 0.60
N LEU A 20 6.44 -5.46 -0.26
CA LEU A 20 6.81 -5.00 -1.60
C LEU A 20 7.92 -3.94 -1.55
N ARG A 21 7.80 -2.95 -0.66
CA ARG A 21 8.85 -1.95 -0.42
C ARG A 21 10.20 -2.60 -0.11
N LYS A 22 10.21 -3.57 0.80
CA LYS A 22 11.43 -4.29 1.19
C LYS A 22 12.00 -5.13 0.05
N LEU A 23 11.16 -5.76 -0.77
CA LEU A 23 11.61 -6.51 -1.95
C LEU A 23 12.32 -5.63 -2.99
N LYS A 24 11.96 -4.34 -3.06
CA LYS A 24 12.66 -3.35 -3.87
C LYS A 24 13.84 -2.67 -3.17
N ASN A 25 14.22 -3.14 -1.98
CA ASN A 25 15.28 -2.54 -1.15
C ASN A 25 15.08 -1.04 -0.85
N LEU A 26 13.83 -0.56 -0.89
CA LEU A 26 13.51 0.82 -0.56
C LEU A 26 13.33 0.97 0.94
N SER A 27 13.87 2.01 1.55
CA SER A 27 13.58 2.44 2.92
C SER A 27 12.27 3.25 2.98
N VAL A 28 11.79 3.54 4.19
CA VAL A 28 10.65 4.49 4.35
C VAL A 28 11.06 5.91 3.94
N SER A 29 12.31 6.29 4.17
CA SER A 29 12.86 7.59 3.75
C SER A 29 12.93 7.73 2.24
N ASP A 30 13.21 6.64 1.52
CA ASP A 30 13.20 6.65 0.05
C ASP A 30 11.79 6.91 -0.46
N LEU A 31 10.79 6.17 0.05
CA LEU A 31 9.40 6.43 -0.30
C LEU A 31 8.99 7.87 0.05
N GLN A 32 9.34 8.37 1.23
CA GLN A 32 9.05 9.76 1.61
C GLN A 32 9.60 10.74 0.58
N SER A 33 10.84 10.52 0.11
CA SER A 33 11.51 11.35 -0.88
C SER A 33 10.82 11.27 -2.24
N TYR A 34 10.44 10.07 -2.71
CA TYR A 34 9.68 9.91 -3.96
C TYR A 34 8.31 10.58 -3.92
N PHE A 35 7.64 10.54 -2.77
CA PHE A 35 6.34 11.18 -2.58
C PHE A 35 6.44 12.70 -2.34
N GLY A 36 7.63 13.24 -2.09
CA GLY A 36 7.80 14.64 -1.70
C GLY A 36 7.11 14.97 -0.37
N PHE A 37 6.92 13.99 0.51
CA PHE A 37 6.24 14.21 1.77
C PHE A 37 7.15 14.91 2.78
N GLU A 38 6.59 15.92 3.47
CA GLU A 38 7.25 16.58 4.60
C GLU A 38 7.55 15.60 5.75
N SER A 39 6.82 14.47 5.83
CA SER A 39 6.93 13.50 6.91
C SER A 39 6.62 12.06 6.47
N PRO A 40 7.27 11.02 7.03
CA PRO A 40 7.02 9.62 6.69
C PRO A 40 5.72 9.03 7.27
N GLN A 41 4.94 9.80 8.02
CA GLN A 41 3.82 9.34 8.84
C GLN A 41 2.73 8.67 8.00
N ALA A 42 2.44 9.22 6.82
CA ALA A 42 1.49 8.59 5.89
C ALA A 42 1.93 7.16 5.52
N ILE A 43 3.20 6.97 5.20
CA ILE A 43 3.77 5.66 4.84
C ILE A 43 3.70 4.68 6.01
N TYR A 44 3.95 5.14 7.24
CA TYR A 44 3.77 4.30 8.43
C TYR A 44 2.31 3.89 8.64
N LYS A 45 1.36 4.83 8.54
CA LYS A 45 -0.08 4.55 8.65
C LYS A 45 -0.54 3.53 7.61
N TRP A 46 -0.05 3.63 6.37
CA TRP A 46 -0.34 2.64 5.33
C TRP A 46 0.20 1.26 5.71
N GLN A 47 1.47 1.16 6.09
CA GLN A 47 2.10 -0.12 6.45
C GLN A 47 1.54 -0.74 7.73
N TRP A 48 0.95 0.05 8.63
CA TRP A 48 0.29 -0.43 9.84
C TRP A 48 -1.18 -0.81 9.63
N GLY A 49 -1.76 -0.46 8.48
CA GLY A 49 -3.15 -0.72 8.15
C GLY A 49 -4.13 0.27 8.80
N GLU A 50 -3.67 1.45 9.20
CA GLU A 50 -4.52 2.50 9.79
C GLU A 50 -5.29 3.29 8.73
N SER A 51 -4.76 3.36 7.51
CA SER A 51 -5.39 4.02 6.36
C SER A 51 -4.88 3.44 5.05
N LEU A 52 -5.65 3.62 3.97
CA LEU A 52 -5.16 3.33 2.63
C LEU A 52 -4.38 4.51 2.06
N PRO A 53 -3.39 4.27 1.18
CA PRO A 53 -2.93 5.29 0.27
C PRO A 53 -4.10 5.76 -0.61
N THR A 54 -4.08 7.02 -1.03
CA THR A 54 -5.00 7.51 -2.08
C THR A 54 -4.76 6.73 -3.38
N VAL A 55 -5.69 6.80 -4.33
CA VAL A 55 -5.53 6.16 -5.64
C VAL A 55 -4.25 6.66 -6.34
N ASP A 56 -3.96 7.96 -6.29
CA ASP A 56 -2.72 8.52 -6.85
C ASP A 56 -1.47 7.92 -6.18
N ASN A 57 -1.49 7.78 -4.85
CA ASN A 57 -0.37 7.17 -4.14
C ASN A 57 -0.24 5.68 -4.45
N LEU A 58 -1.34 4.96 -4.69
CA LEU A 58 -1.30 3.57 -5.16
C LEU A 58 -0.66 3.46 -6.55
N VAL A 59 -0.94 4.40 -7.46
CA VAL A 59 -0.28 4.46 -8.77
C VAL A 59 1.22 4.62 -8.61
N VAL A 60 1.68 5.55 -7.75
CA VAL A 60 3.10 5.75 -7.48
C VAL A 60 3.74 4.51 -6.83
N LEU A 61 3.09 3.91 -5.83
CA LEU A 61 3.57 2.67 -5.21
C LEU A 61 3.69 1.54 -6.23
N ALA A 62 2.69 1.37 -7.11
CA ALA A 62 2.71 0.36 -8.17
C ALA A 62 3.91 0.54 -9.12
N MET A 63 4.20 1.78 -9.51
CA MET A 63 5.38 2.09 -10.34
C MET A 63 6.69 1.80 -9.60
N LEU A 64 6.84 2.27 -8.35
CA LEU A 64 8.05 2.04 -7.55
C LEU A 64 8.27 0.56 -7.20
N PHE A 65 7.19 -0.19 -7.04
CA PHE A 65 7.22 -1.61 -6.72
C PHE A 65 7.25 -2.50 -7.96
N GLU A 66 7.11 -1.92 -9.16
CA GLU A 66 7.01 -2.63 -10.45
C GLU A 66 5.95 -3.75 -10.42
N VAL A 67 4.78 -3.42 -9.87
CA VAL A 67 3.60 -4.31 -9.82
C VAL A 67 2.37 -3.54 -10.28
N LYS A 68 1.25 -4.23 -10.44
CA LYS A 68 -0.03 -3.56 -10.67
C LYS A 68 -0.67 -3.13 -9.34
N ILE A 69 -1.65 -2.23 -9.37
CA ILE A 69 -2.32 -1.76 -8.16
C ILE A 69 -3.04 -2.91 -7.45
N GLU A 70 -3.64 -3.84 -8.20
CA GLU A 70 -4.30 -5.03 -7.66
C GLU A 70 -3.35 -5.96 -6.89
N ASP A 71 -2.06 -5.96 -7.21
CA ASP A 71 -1.05 -6.76 -6.50
C ASP A 71 -0.70 -6.15 -5.13
N ILE A 72 -1.04 -4.88 -4.90
CA ILE A 72 -0.87 -4.18 -3.62
C ILE A 72 -2.04 -4.47 -2.69
N LEU A 73 -3.27 -4.44 -3.23
CA LEU A 73 -4.50 -4.53 -2.46
C LEU A 73 -4.82 -5.98 -2.08
N VAL A 74 -5.10 -6.21 -0.79
CA VAL A 74 -5.58 -7.51 -0.32
C VAL A 74 -7.09 -7.45 -0.14
N ILE A 75 -7.82 -8.23 -0.92
CA ILE A 75 -9.29 -8.31 -0.89
C ILE A 75 -9.71 -9.53 -0.05
N THR A 76 -10.62 -9.31 0.90
CA THR A 76 -11.27 -10.36 1.68
C THR A 76 -12.67 -10.64 1.15
N ASN A 77 -13.16 -11.86 1.43
CA ASN A 77 -14.48 -12.36 1.05
C ASN A 77 -14.70 -12.47 -0.46
N ILE A 78 -13.69 -12.94 -1.20
CA ILE A 78 -13.83 -13.44 -2.58
C ILE A 78 -14.65 -14.74 -2.56
#